data_AF-A0A8S2Z0U3-F1
#
_entry.id   AF-A0A8S2Z0U3-F1
#
_cell.length_a   1.000
_cell.length_b   1.000
_cell.length_c   1.000
_cell.angle_alpha   90.00
_cell.angle_beta   90.00
_cell.angle_gamma   90.00
#
_symmetry.space_group_name_H-M   'P 1'
#
loop_
_entity.id
_entity.type
_entity.pdbx_description
1 polymer ?
#
loop_
_entity_poly.entity_id
_entity_poly.type
_entity_poly.pdbx_seq_one_letter_code
_entity_poly.pdbx_strand_id
1 'polypeptide(L)'
;LNKVATDWARELVKKNQLQHSPDPWRRYKGSMLGENLAFYIGPLLTGDRLTKIWYRECERHDFNVDLQENSLHFSQLVWKG
;
A
#
# COMPACT_ATOMS: atom_id res chain seq x y z
N LEU A 1 1.10 12.24 6.89
CA LEU A 1 1.04 11.00 6.07
C LEU A 1 0.55 11.30 4.64
N ASN A 2 -0.59 12.00 4.46
CA ASN A 2 -1.10 12.34 3.11
C ASN A 2 -0.07 12.99 2.18
N LYS A 3 0.74 13.92 2.69
CA LYS A 3 1.81 14.57 1.90
C LYS A 3 2.86 13.56 1.41
N VAL A 4 3.33 12.67 2.27
CA VAL A 4 4.34 11.64 1.94
C VAL A 4 3.82 10.72 0.84
N ALA A 5 2.60 10.19 1.01
CA ALA A 5 1.97 9.32 0.03
C ALA A 5 1.73 10.04 -1.33
N THR A 6 1.26 11.30 -1.29
CA THR A 6 1.03 12.09 -2.51
C THR A 6 2.33 12.38 -3.25
N ASP A 7 3.40 12.74 -2.53
CA ASP A 7 4.68 13.05 -3.16
C ASP A 7 5.31 11.79 -3.76
N TRP A 8 5.23 10.64 -3.08
CA TRP A 8 5.72 9.39 -3.65
C TRP A 8 4.93 8.93 -4.88
N ALA A 9 3.60 9.04 -4.86
CA ALA A 9 2.78 8.73 -6.03
C ALA A 9 3.18 9.54 -7.27
N ARG A 10 3.58 10.81 -7.09
CA ARG A 10 4.12 11.64 -8.19
C ARG A 10 5.47 11.13 -8.69
N GLU A 11 6.34 10.66 -7.81
CA GLU A 11 7.62 10.04 -8.21
C GLU A 11 7.42 8.73 -8.98
N LEU A 12 6.45 7.91 -8.60
CA LEU A 12 6.09 6.68 -9.33
C LEU A 12 5.66 6.98 -10.77
N VAL A 13 4.84 8.04 -10.96
CA VAL A 13 4.45 8.49 -12.31
C VAL A 13 5.65 8.93 -13.12
N LYS A 14 6.57 9.72 -12.54
CA LYS A 14 7.79 10.16 -13.24
C LYS A 14 8.70 9.00 -13.64
N LYS A 15 8.80 7.99 -12.77
CA LYS A 15 9.63 6.79 -12.99
C LYS A 15 8.99 5.78 -13.92
N ASN A 16 7.67 5.88 -14.14
CA ASN A 16 6.86 4.87 -14.81
C ASN A 16 7.04 3.47 -14.20
N GLN A 17 7.06 3.39 -12.86
CA GLN A 17 7.31 2.17 -12.11
C GLN A 17 6.37 2.08 -10.91
N LEU A 18 5.93 0.87 -10.57
CA LEU A 18 5.22 0.57 -9.34
C LEU A 18 6.21 -0.08 -8.36
N GLN A 19 6.74 0.70 -7.42
CA GLN A 19 7.73 0.24 -6.46
C GLN A 19 7.59 0.96 -5.12
N HIS A 20 8.04 0.32 -4.05
CA HIS A 20 8.03 0.94 -2.73
C HIS A 20 8.96 2.16 -2.65
N SER A 21 8.54 3.15 -1.85
CA SER A 21 9.33 4.35 -1.58
C SER A 21 10.66 4.01 -0.91
N PRO A 22 11.79 4.63 -1.22
CA PRO A 22 13.04 4.33 -0.52
C PRO A 22 12.99 4.84 0.93
N ASP A 23 13.83 4.29 1.81
CA ASP A 23 13.86 4.59 3.26
C ASP A 23 13.71 6.07 3.64
N PRO A 24 14.38 7.05 2.98
CA PRO A 24 14.23 8.46 3.36
C PRO A 24 12.80 8.99 3.22
N TRP A 25 12.03 8.43 2.29
CA TRP A 25 10.64 8.80 2.01
C TRP A 25 9.65 8.06 2.90
N ARG A 26 10.07 6.92 3.44
CA ARG A 26 9.24 6.02 4.24
C ARG A 26 9.38 6.27 5.75
N ARG A 27 9.95 7.41 6.18
CA ARG A 27 10.11 7.77 7.60
C ARG A 27 9.15 8.87 8.04
N TYR A 28 8.50 8.67 9.18
CA TYR A 28 7.66 9.66 9.83
C TYR A 28 7.81 9.60 11.34
N LYS A 29 8.14 10.73 11.97
CA LYS A 29 8.37 10.85 13.43
C LYS A 29 9.33 9.80 14.01
N GLY A 30 10.37 9.44 13.25
CA GLY A 30 11.38 8.45 13.67
C GLY A 30 11.04 7.00 13.36
N SER A 31 9.82 6.71 12.90
CA SER A 31 9.37 5.34 12.56
C SER A 31 9.33 5.11 11.05
N MET A 32 9.56 3.86 10.64
CA MET A 32 9.31 3.42 9.27
C MET A 32 7.81 3.26 9.03
N LEU A 33 7.32 3.72 7.88
CA LEU A 33 5.94 3.58 7.45
C LEU A 33 5.74 2.30 6.66
N GLY A 34 4.62 1.63 6.90
CA GLY A 34 4.04 0.66 5.97
C GLY A 34 3.48 1.35 4.72
N GLU A 35 3.37 0.63 3.61
CA GLU A 35 2.93 1.18 2.33
C GLU A 35 2.18 0.13 1.50
N ASN A 36 0.97 0.48 1.05
CA ASN A 36 0.28 -0.24 -0.01
C ASN A 36 0.33 0.59 -1.29
N LEU A 37 0.54 -0.08 -2.42
CA LEU A 37 0.63 0.56 -3.73
C LEU A 37 -0.43 0.01 -4.67
N ALA A 38 -0.86 0.85 -5.61
CA ALA A 38 -1.73 0.41 -6.68
C ALA A 38 -1.47 1.23 -7.93
N PHE A 39 -1.57 0.55 -9.07
CA PHE A 39 -1.64 1.16 -10.38
C PHE A 39 -2.91 0.65 -11.06
N TYR A 40 -3.61 1.54 -11.74
CA TYR A 40 -4.87 1.21 -12.39
C TYR A 40 -4.98 1.95 -13.73
N ILE A 41 -5.38 1.21 -14.77
CA ILE A 41 -5.75 1.77 -16.06
C ILE A 41 -7.26 1.59 -16.18
N GLY A 42 -7.99 2.70 -16.28
CA GLY A 42 -9.44 2.67 -16.39
C GLY A 42 -10.10 3.95 -15.85
N PRO A 43 -11.42 3.92 -15.61
CA PRO A 43 -12.14 5.04 -15.02
C PRO A 43 -11.62 5.39 -13.63
N LEU A 44 -11.98 6.58 -13.13
CA LEU A 44 -11.53 7.10 -11.83
C LEU A 44 -11.65 6.03 -10.73
N LEU A 45 -10.49 5.67 -10.15
CA LEU A 45 -10.43 4.76 -9.01
C LEU A 45 -10.54 5.58 -7.71
N THR A 46 -11.62 5.36 -6.96
CA THR A 46 -11.84 6.00 -5.67
C THR A 46 -11.10 5.28 -4.56
N GLY A 47 -10.82 6.01 -3.46
CA GLY A 47 -10.18 5.44 -2.28
C GLY A 47 -10.96 4.26 -1.68
N ASP A 48 -12.30 4.34 -1.62
CA ASP A 48 -13.13 3.26 -1.09
C ASP A 48 -13.08 1.99 -1.95
N ARG A 49 -13.02 2.14 -3.27
CA ARG A 49 -12.93 1.01 -4.19
C ARG A 49 -11.56 0.35 -4.09
N LEU A 50 -10.50 1.17 -3.99
CA LEU A 50 -9.14 0.66 -3.85
C LEU A 50 -8.94 -0.09 -2.52
N THR A 51 -9.42 0.46 -1.40
CA THR A 51 -9.31 -0.23 -0.10
C THR A 51 -10.13 -1.51 -0.05
N LYS A 52 -11.29 -1.58 -0.71
CA LYS A 52 -12.05 -2.84 -0.86
C LYS A 52 -11.28 -3.90 -1.65
N ILE A 53 -10.54 -3.51 -2.68
CA ILE A 53 -9.70 -4.45 -3.46
C ILE A 53 -8.60 -5.04 -2.57
N TRP A 54 -7.90 -4.21 -1.80
CA TRP A 54 -6.91 -4.68 -0.85
C TRP A 54 -7.51 -5.51 0.29
N TYR A 55 -8.71 -5.17 0.77
CA TYR A 55 -9.34 -5.92 1.84
C TYR A 55 -9.77 -7.33 1.40
N ARG A 56 -10.19 -7.52 0.15
CA ARG A 56 -10.58 -8.84 -0.39
C ARG A 56 -9.47 -9.89 -0.36
N GLU A 57 -8.21 -9.50 -0.18
CA GLU A 57 -7.15 -10.49 0.03
C GLU A 57 -7.36 -11.32 1.31
N CYS A 58 -8.24 -10.88 2.23
CA CYS A 58 -8.67 -11.67 3.39
C CYS A 58 -9.29 -13.01 3.02
N GLU A 59 -9.91 -13.13 1.84
CA GLU A 59 -10.54 -14.37 1.36
C GLU A 59 -9.53 -15.51 1.15
N ARG A 60 -8.24 -15.16 1.01
CA ARG A 60 -7.12 -16.09 0.77
C ARG A 60 -6.01 -15.98 1.81
N HIS A 61 -6.24 -15.26 2.90
CA HIS A 61 -5.28 -15.07 3.98
C HIS A 61 -5.44 -16.18 5.03
N ASP A 62 -4.36 -16.91 5.30
CA ASP A 62 -4.30 -17.89 6.39
C ASP A 62 -3.86 -17.19 7.69
N PHE A 63 -4.77 -17.02 8.64
CA PHE A 63 -4.46 -16.35 9.91
C PHE A 63 -3.46 -17.10 10.81
N ASN A 64 -3.04 -18.31 10.44
CA ASN A 64 -2.01 -19.08 11.14
C ASN A 64 -0.60 -18.87 10.54
N VAL A 65 -0.47 -18.08 9.47
CA VAL A 65 0.80 -17.82 8.79
C VAL A 65 1.10 -16.31 8.82
N ASP A 66 2.28 -15.95 9.32
CA ASP A 66 2.68 -14.55 9.51
C ASP A 66 2.77 -13.76 8.19
N LEU A 67 3.66 -14.17 7.27
CA LEU A 67 3.92 -13.45 6.02
C LEU A 67 3.42 -14.25 4.82
N GLN A 68 2.48 -13.66 4.09
CA GLN A 68 1.86 -14.25 2.91
C GLN A 68 1.87 -13.27 1.75
N GLU A 69 2.64 -13.57 0.72
CA GLU A 69 2.82 -12.69 -0.45
C GLU A 69 1.50 -12.33 -1.14
N ASN A 70 0.51 -13.22 -1.09
CA ASN A 70 -0.79 -13.03 -1.73
C ASN A 70 -1.75 -12.10 -0.95
N SER A 71 -1.42 -11.69 0.28
CA SER A 71 -2.31 -10.95 1.17
C SER A 71 -1.62 -9.81 1.95
N LEU A 72 -0.50 -9.32 1.42
CA LEU A 72 0.30 -8.24 2.03
C LEU A 72 -0.46 -6.90 2.14
N HIS A 73 -1.35 -6.59 1.20
CA HIS A 73 -2.11 -5.34 1.30
C HIS A 73 -3.16 -5.43 2.41
N PHE A 74 -3.83 -6.59 2.52
CA PHE A 74 -4.79 -6.84 3.58
C PHE A 74 -4.14 -6.78 4.96
N SER A 75 -3.03 -7.49 5.18
CA SER A 75 -2.38 -7.53 6.49
C SER A 75 -1.92 -6.13 6.94
N GLN A 76 -1.49 -5.29 6.01
CA GLN A 76 -1.16 -3.88 6.30
C GLN A 76 -2.38 -3.03 6.68
N LEU A 77 -3.58 -3.32 6.15
CA LEU A 77 -4.81 -2.59 6.51
C LEU A 77 -5.29 -2.88 7.94
N VAL A 78 -5.08 -4.09 8.44
CA VAL A 78 -5.54 -4.54 9.76
C VAL A 78 -4.42 -4.61 10.81
N TRP A 79 -3.26 -4.03 10.50
CA TRP A 79 -2.09 -4.05 11.38
C TRP A 79 -2.37 -3.29 12.69
N LYS A 80 -2.30 -4.00 13.83
CA LYS A 80 -2.60 -3.43 15.16
C LYS A 80 -1.53 -2.45 15.66
N GLY A 81 -0.26 -2.66 15.30
CA GLY A 81 0.88 -1.88 15.81
C GLY A 81 1.41 -2.38 17.15
#